data_AF-A0A060CGA0-F1
#
_entry.id   AF-A0A060CGA0-F1
#
_cell.length_a   1.000
_cell.length_b   1.000
_cell.length_c   1.000
_cell.angle_alpha   90.00
_cell.angle_beta   90.00
_cell.angle_gamma   90.00
#
_symmetry.space_group_name_H-M   'P 1'
#
loop_
_entity.id
_entity.type
_entity.pdbx_description
1 polymer ?
#
loop_
_entity_poly.entity_id
_entity_poly.type
_entity_poly.pdbx_seq_one_letter_code
_entity_poly.pdbx_strand_id
1 'polypeptide(L)'
;MHILSSLQAVAHGADAVQYFQWRKSRGSVEKFHGAVVDHVGHIDTRVGREVCKLGDILQHLSPVVGCRVEAHVAIIFDWESR
;
A
#
# COMPACT_ATOMS: atom_id res chain seq x y z
N MET A 1 -7.99 -1.88 -8.33
CA MET A 1 -7.65 -0.59 -7.66
C MET A 1 -6.43 -0.72 -6.75
N HIS A 2 -6.09 -1.90 -6.23
CA HIS A 2 -4.99 -2.08 -5.28
C HIS A 2 -3.65 -1.62 -5.87
N ILE A 3 -3.25 -2.12 -7.05
CA ILE A 3 -1.99 -1.70 -7.69
C ILE A 3 -1.93 -0.18 -7.93
N LEU A 4 -3.03 0.39 -8.43
CA LEU A 4 -3.11 1.83 -8.72
C LEU A 4 -2.85 2.67 -7.47
N SER A 5 -3.57 2.40 -6.36
CA SER A 5 -3.38 3.14 -5.12
C SER A 5 -1.99 2.94 -4.51
N SER A 6 -1.43 1.74 -4.63
CA SER A 6 -0.07 1.46 -4.14
C SER A 6 0.99 2.23 -4.92
N LEU A 7 0.90 2.26 -6.25
CA LEU A 7 1.82 3.03 -7.08
C LEU A 7 1.60 4.54 -6.94
N GLN A 8 0.38 4.98 -6.63
CA GLN A 8 0.11 6.38 -6.30
C GLN A 8 0.89 6.80 -5.05
N ALA A 9 0.92 5.98 -3.99
CA ALA A 9 1.72 6.28 -2.81
C ALA A 9 3.22 6.42 -3.15
N VAL A 10 3.76 5.50 -3.97
CA VAL A 10 5.15 5.57 -4.44
C VAL A 10 5.40 6.83 -5.28
N ALA A 11 4.49 7.16 -6.20
CA ALA A 11 4.59 8.36 -7.03
C ALA A 11 4.58 9.67 -6.22
N HIS A 12 4.00 9.65 -5.00
CA HIS A 12 4.02 10.76 -4.06
C HIS A 12 5.13 10.65 -2.99
N GLY A 13 6.11 9.76 -3.17
CA GLY A 13 7.34 9.71 -2.38
C GLY A 13 7.41 8.62 -1.30
N ALA A 14 6.50 7.64 -1.30
CA ALA A 14 6.64 6.50 -0.39
C ALA A 14 7.69 5.49 -0.90
N ASP A 15 8.69 5.19 -0.07
CA ASP A 15 9.69 4.14 -0.35
C ASP A 15 9.20 2.72 0.05
N ALA A 16 8.00 2.60 0.60
CA ALA A 16 7.40 1.34 1.01
C ALA A 16 5.88 1.32 0.81
N VAL A 17 5.37 0.14 0.47
CA VAL A 17 3.93 -0.17 0.47
C VAL A 17 3.69 -1.30 1.47
N GLN A 18 2.97 -1.01 2.54
CA GLN A 18 2.68 -1.94 3.61
C GLN A 18 1.18 -2.04 3.87
N TYR A 19 0.75 -3.14 4.48
CA TYR A 19 -0.66 -3.41 4.75
C TYR A 19 -0.89 -3.70 6.22
N PHE A 20 -1.99 -3.14 6.73
CA PHE A 20 -2.73 -3.81 7.77
C PHE A 20 -3.76 -4.73 7.08
N GLN A 21 -3.66 -6.05 7.15
CA GLN A 21 -2.71 -6.90 7.88
C GLN A 21 -2.20 -8.04 6.98
N TRP A 22 -1.23 -8.82 7.47
CA TRP A 22 -0.74 -10.00 6.74
C TRP A 22 -1.81 -11.09 6.61
N ARG A 23 -2.46 -11.47 7.72
CA ARG A 23 -3.48 -12.53 7.76
C ARG A 23 -4.68 -12.05 8.54
N LYS A 24 -5.90 -12.28 8.04
CA LYS A 24 -7.10 -11.92 8.78
C LYS A 24 -7.13 -12.60 10.15
N SER A 25 -7.40 -11.81 11.19
CA SER A 25 -7.71 -12.33 12.52
C SER A 25 -8.88 -13.32 12.47
N ARG A 26 -8.82 -14.39 13.26
CA ARG A 26 -9.88 -15.41 13.33
C ARG A 26 -11.14 -14.91 14.06
N GLY A 27 -10.99 -13.95 14.96
CA GLY A 27 -12.06 -13.38 15.78
C GLY A 27 -11.82 -11.89 16.08
N SER A 28 -12.67 -11.33 16.95
CA SER A 28 -12.66 -9.90 17.34
C SER A 28 -13.14 -8.93 16.25
N VAL A 29 -12.91 -7.64 16.49
CA VAL A 29 -13.49 -6.49 15.77
C VAL A 29 -13.00 -6.34 14.33
N GLU A 30 -11.82 -6.85 14.00
CA GLU A 30 -11.19 -6.68 12.68
C GLU A 30 -11.11 -7.98 11.86
N LYS A 31 -11.78 -9.05 12.28
CA LYS A 31 -11.75 -10.35 11.57
C LYS A 31 -12.16 -10.24 10.09
N PHE A 32 -12.93 -9.21 9.72
CA PHE A 32 -13.36 -8.95 8.35
C PHE A 32 -12.61 -7.81 7.67
N HIS A 33 -11.61 -7.20 8.32
CA HIS A 33 -10.69 -6.27 7.66
C HIS A 33 -9.93 -6.97 6.54
N GLY A 34 -9.55 -6.23 5.49
CA GLY A 34 -8.71 -6.74 4.41
C GLY A 34 -7.36 -7.26 4.90
N ALA A 35 -6.82 -8.28 4.24
CA ALA A 35 -5.50 -8.83 4.51
C ALA A 35 -4.93 -9.52 3.27
N VAL A 36 -3.63 -9.79 3.26
CA VAL A 36 -2.98 -10.57 2.19
C VAL A 36 -3.46 -12.02 2.19
N VAL A 37 -3.56 -12.63 3.38
CA VAL A 37 -4.09 -13.99 3.58
C VAL A 37 -5.49 -13.92 4.18
N ASP A 38 -6.46 -14.40 3.42
CA ASP A 38 -7.86 -14.50 3.85
C ASP A 38 -8.07 -15.68 4.82
N HIS A 39 -9.27 -15.79 5.40
CA HIS A 39 -9.66 -16.92 6.25
C HIS A 39 -9.54 -18.29 5.55
N VAL A 40 -9.57 -18.31 4.21
CA VAL A 40 -9.31 -19.51 3.38
C VAL A 40 -7.88 -20.06 3.56
N GLY A 41 -6.96 -19.26 4.10
CA GLY A 41 -5.66 -19.73 4.58
C GLY A 41 -4.51 -19.66 3.57
N HIS A 42 -4.79 -19.41 2.28
CA HIS A 42 -3.80 -19.29 1.19
C HIS A 42 -3.95 -17.97 0.40
N ILE A 43 -2.97 -17.68 -0.45
CA ILE A 43 -2.93 -16.46 -1.29
C ILE A 43 -3.41 -16.66 -2.73
N ASP A 44 -3.81 -17.88 -3.10
CA ASP A 44 -4.52 -18.11 -4.38
C ASP A 44 -5.97 -17.56 -4.35
N THR A 45 -6.06 -16.27 -4.08
CA THR A 45 -7.26 -15.45 -4.10
C THR A 45 -6.98 -14.27 -5.03
N ARG A 46 -8.02 -13.59 -5.51
CA ARG A 46 -7.84 -12.37 -6.32
C ARG A 46 -6.95 -11.35 -5.60
N VAL A 47 -7.15 -11.17 -4.29
CA VAL A 47 -6.36 -10.24 -3.45
C VAL A 47 -4.91 -10.69 -3.38
N GLY A 48 -4.64 -11.94 -3.01
CA GLY A 48 -3.27 -12.45 -2.89
C GLY A 48 -2.50 -12.39 -4.20
N ARG A 49 -3.14 -12.75 -5.33
CA ARG A 49 -2.52 -12.63 -6.67
C ARG A 49 -2.22 -11.17 -7.05
N GLU A 50 -3.08 -10.22 -6.70
CA GLU A 50 -2.85 -8.79 -6.96
C GLU A 50 -1.73 -8.21 -6.06
N VAL A 51 -1.59 -8.72 -4.82
CA VAL A 51 -0.48 -8.39 -3.92
C VAL A 51 0.85 -8.95 -4.45
N CYS A 52 0.89 -10.19 -4.91
CA CYS A 52 2.08 -10.78 -5.54
C CYS A 52 2.50 -10.00 -6.77
N LYS A 53 1.56 -9.71 -7.67
CA LYS A 53 1.83 -8.91 -8.89
C LYS A 53 2.39 -7.54 -8.56
N LEU A 54 1.90 -6.89 -7.50
CA LEU A 54 2.48 -5.63 -7.04
C LEU A 54 3.90 -5.81 -6.52
N GLY A 55 4.17 -6.87 -5.75
CA GLY A 55 5.53 -7.21 -5.31
C GLY A 55 6.51 -7.33 -6.48
N ASP A 56 6.09 -8.01 -7.55
CA ASP A 56 6.88 -8.13 -8.79
C ASP A 56 7.14 -6.75 -9.42
N ILE A 57 6.13 -5.88 -9.50
CA ILE A 57 6.30 -4.51 -10.03
C ILE A 57 7.31 -3.72 -9.18
N LEU A 58 7.17 -3.75 -7.85
CA LEU A 58 8.01 -2.98 -6.94
C LEU A 58 9.48 -3.43 -6.97
N GLN A 59 9.76 -4.72 -7.22
CA GLN A 59 11.13 -5.22 -7.40
C GLN A 59 11.85 -4.55 -8.58
N HIS A 60 11.12 -4.10 -9.61
CA HIS A 60 11.70 -3.39 -10.75
C HIS A 60 11.84 -1.87 -10.52
N LEU A 61 11.39 -1.35 -9.38
CA LEU A 61 11.39 0.07 -9.04
C LEU A 61 12.46 0.44 -7.99
N SER A 62 13.45 -0.42 -7.72
CA SER A 62 14.55 -0.09 -6.79
C SER A 62 15.26 1.25 -7.07
N PRO A 63 15.46 1.69 -8.33
CA PRO A 63 16.06 3.01 -8.60
C PRO A 63 15.26 4.22 -8.10
N VAL A 64 13.97 4.05 -7.79
CA VAL A 64 13.09 5.11 -7.28
C VAL A 64 13.32 5.37 -5.78
N VAL A 65 13.89 4.39 -5.06
CA VAL A 65 14.07 4.49 -3.60
C VAL A 65 14.96 5.68 -3.26
N GLY A 66 14.45 6.58 -2.41
CA GLY A 66 15.16 7.80 -1.99
C GLY A 66 15.19 8.92 -3.04
N CYS A 67 14.52 8.78 -4.19
CA CYS A 67 14.31 9.90 -5.10
C CYS A 67 13.51 11.03 -4.41
N ARG A 68 13.75 12.28 -4.84
CA ARG A 68 13.08 13.46 -4.31
C ARG A 68 12.06 14.01 -5.31
N VAL A 69 10.98 14.60 -4.78
CA VAL A 69 10.01 15.35 -5.57
C VAL A 69 10.40 16.82 -5.57
N GLU A 70 10.67 17.39 -6.75
CA GLU A 70 10.95 18.81 -6.92
C GLU A 70 9.64 19.57 -7.20
N ALA A 71 9.10 20.24 -6.17
CA ALA A 71 7.88 21.05 -6.28
C ALA A 71 8.21 22.55 -6.30
N HIS A 72 7.63 23.28 -7.25
CA HIS A 72 7.77 24.75 -7.36
C HIS A 72 6.55 25.52 -6.84
N VAL A 73 5.59 24.80 -6.25
CA VAL A 73 4.33 25.35 -5.73
C VAL A 73 4.12 24.81 -4.32
N ALA A 74 3.57 25.64 -3.43
CA ALA A 74 3.26 25.28 -2.06
C ALA A 74 1.78 25.55 -1.73
N ILE A 75 1.24 24.74 -0.83
CA ILE A 75 -0.08 24.95 -0.21
C ILE A 75 0.16 25.19 1.28
N ILE A 76 -0.46 26.23 1.83
CA ILE A 76 -0.43 26.48 3.27
C ILE A 76 -1.46 25.55 3.92
N PHE A 77 -0.99 24.75 4.86
CA PHE A 77 -1.81 23.91 5.70
C PHE A 77 -1.44 24.20 7.16
N ASP A 78 -2.41 24.67 7.94
CA ASP A 78 -2.22 25.05 9.33
C ASP A 78 -3.26 24.33 10.20
N TRP A 79 -2.81 23.66 11.26
CA TRP A 79 -3.70 22.87 12.11
C TRP A 79 -4.59 23.71 13.02
N GLU A 80 -4.20 24.94 13.34
CA GLU A 80 -4.92 25.83 14.25
C GLU A 80 -5.96 26.68 13.51
N SER A 81 -5.65 27.04 12.27
CA SER A 81 -6.51 27.75 11.34
C SER A 81 -7.77 26.92 11.08
N ARG A 82 -8.93 27.50 11.39
CA ARG A 82 -10.26 26.90 11.20
C ARG A 82 -10.92 27.37 9.93
#